data_AF-A0A9W6ZA93-F1
#
_entry.id   AF-A0A9W6ZA93-F1
#
_cell.length_a   1.000
_cell.length_b   1.000
_cell.length_c   1.000
_cell.angle_alpha   90.00
_cell.angle_beta   90.00
_cell.angle_gamma   90.00
#
_symmetry.space_group_name_H-M   'P 1'
#
loop_
_entity.id
_entity.type
_entity.pdbx_description
1 polymer ?
#
loop_
_entity_poly.entity_id
_entity_poly.type
_entity_poly.pdbx_seq_one_letter_code
_entity_poly.pdbx_strand_id
1 'polypeptide(L)'
;MFFGPSAKKNVEPMDLEDAIYIHMEEEFSCQLEDGSPKDLAGIVFEMANKCVTGDFALSRQMVQFAEAERAQLEKHAPPTVMVEGEMEEDENDMVMGDEGGMSSMSSTTAVSAVDYASGNLFAGGPIVEPQQNLPPPRQLGEATEEKAAPVVDDDGFEAVVPRRSRRKNKGQMPQGGA
;
A
#
# COMPACT_ATOMS: atom_id res chain seq x y z
N MET A 1 -7.56 -18.67 12.95
CA MET A 1 -8.84 -17.94 12.99
C MET A 1 -9.91 -18.85 12.40
N PHE A 2 -10.71 -19.46 13.28
CA PHE A 2 -11.88 -20.24 12.87
C PHE A 2 -12.99 -19.22 12.57
N PHE A 3 -13.30 -19.00 11.29
CA PHE A 3 -14.59 -18.40 10.96
C PHE A 3 -15.63 -19.44 11.37
N GLY A 4 -16.29 -19.20 12.51
CA GLY A 4 -17.41 -20.02 12.97
C GLY A 4 -18.46 -20.14 11.86
N PRO A 5 -19.29 -21.20 11.87
CA PRO A 5 -20.28 -21.44 10.82
C PRO A 5 -21.20 -20.22 10.71
N SER A 6 -20.92 -19.34 9.75
CA SER A 6 -21.79 -18.22 9.46
C SER A 6 -23.08 -18.82 8.95
N ALA A 7 -24.20 -18.43 9.57
CA ALA A 7 -25.52 -18.76 9.03
C ALA A 7 -25.51 -18.32 7.56
N LYS A 8 -25.66 -19.29 6.66
CA LYS A 8 -25.67 -19.04 5.21
C LYS A 8 -26.88 -18.17 4.93
N LYS A 9 -26.71 -16.86 4.91
CA LYS A 9 -27.69 -15.95 4.34
C LYS A 9 -27.70 -16.27 2.84
N ASN A 10 -28.85 -16.69 2.33
CA ASN A 10 -29.05 -16.78 0.90
C ASN A 10 -29.05 -15.34 0.40
N VAL A 11 -27.90 -14.90 -0.12
CA VAL A 11 -27.77 -13.59 -0.74
C VAL A 11 -28.46 -13.69 -2.10
N GLU A 12 -29.50 -12.90 -2.32
CA GLU A 12 -30.15 -12.84 -3.63
C GLU A 12 -29.34 -11.94 -4.57
N PRO A 13 -29.41 -12.17 -5.89
CA PRO A 13 -28.69 -11.34 -6.86
C PRO A 13 -29.13 -9.87 -6.81
N MET A 14 -30.38 -9.59 -6.46
CA MET A 14 -30.90 -8.22 -6.28
C MET A 14 -30.23 -7.52 -5.09
N ASP A 15 -30.00 -8.22 -3.98
CA ASP A 15 -29.29 -7.65 -2.82
C ASP A 15 -27.84 -7.26 -3.17
N LEU A 16 -27.20 -8.04 -4.06
CA LEU A 16 -25.85 -7.78 -4.50
C LEU A 16 -25.78 -6.59 -5.47
N GLU A 17 -26.76 -6.46 -6.37
CA GLU A 17 -26.92 -5.31 -7.26
C GLU A 17 -27.05 -4.01 -6.46
N ASP A 18 -27.96 -3.98 -5.49
CA ASP A 18 -28.18 -2.81 -4.62
C ASP A 18 -26.90 -2.47 -3.83
N ALA A 19 -26.21 -3.47 -3.30
CA ALA A 19 -24.96 -3.27 -2.57
C ALA A 19 -23.84 -2.68 -3.44
N ILE A 20 -23.71 -3.13 -4.69
CA ILE A 20 -22.74 -2.57 -5.65
C ILE A 20 -23.11 -1.13 -5.99
N TYR A 21 -24.40 -0.86 -6.24
CA TYR A 21 -24.89 0.47 -6.56
C TYR A 21 -24.59 1.48 -5.43
N ILE A 22 -24.97 1.13 -4.19
CA ILE A 22 -24.72 1.96 -3.00
C ILE A 22 -23.23 2.24 -2.84
N HIS A 23 -22.38 1.22 -2.98
CA HIS A 23 -20.93 1.40 -2.81
C HIS A 23 -20.31 2.31 -3.87
N MET A 24 -20.76 2.21 -5.13
CA MET A 24 -20.29 3.07 -6.22
C MET A 24 -20.74 4.53 -6.06
N GLU A 25 -21.96 4.74 -5.54
CA GLU A 25 -22.46 6.06 -5.24
C GLU A 25 -21.72 6.67 -4.03
N GLU A 26 -21.55 5.93 -2.94
CA GLU A 26 -20.95 6.44 -1.70
C GLU A 26 -19.44 6.70 -1.83
N GLU A 27 -18.66 5.75 -2.39
CA GLU A 27 -17.20 5.86 -2.44
C GLU A 27 -16.68 6.65 -3.64
N PHE A 28 -17.37 6.55 -4.78
CA PHE A 28 -16.89 7.13 -6.04
C PHE A 28 -17.76 8.27 -6.55
N SER A 29 -18.90 8.58 -5.89
CA SER A 29 -19.89 9.56 -6.36
C SER A 29 -20.31 9.30 -7.81
N CYS A 30 -20.37 8.02 -8.20
CA CYS A 30 -20.66 7.59 -9.56
C CYS A 30 -22.06 6.96 -9.63
N GLN A 31 -22.90 7.47 -10.53
CA GLN A 31 -24.24 6.91 -10.79
C GLN A 31 -24.18 6.00 -12.02
N LEU A 32 -24.45 4.71 -11.81
CA LEU A 32 -24.45 3.69 -12.87
C LEU A 32 -25.87 3.46 -13.39
N GLU A 33 -26.29 4.29 -14.35
CA GLU A 33 -27.63 4.20 -15.00
C GLU A 33 -27.68 3.20 -16.18
N ASP A 34 -26.52 2.66 -16.57
CA ASP A 34 -26.37 1.78 -17.74
C ASP A 34 -26.75 0.32 -17.46
N GLY A 35 -27.09 -0.02 -16.22
CA GLY A 35 -27.38 -1.39 -15.81
C GLY A 35 -26.13 -2.25 -15.59
N SER A 36 -24.93 -1.66 -15.64
CA SER A 36 -23.68 -2.36 -15.31
C SER A 36 -23.64 -3.01 -13.91
N PRO A 37 -24.29 -2.47 -12.85
CA PRO A 37 -24.30 -3.14 -11.53
C PRO A 37 -24.96 -4.52 -11.59
N LYS A 38 -26.02 -4.65 -12.40
CA LYS A 38 -26.75 -5.90 -12.58
C LYS A 38 -25.90 -6.96 -13.27
N ASP A 39 -25.17 -6.55 -14.30
CA ASP A 39 -24.27 -7.45 -15.03
C ASP A 39 -23.12 -7.92 -14.13
N LEU A 40 -22.53 -7.02 -13.34
CA LEU A 40 -21.49 -7.37 -12.36
C LEU A 40 -22.03 -8.33 -11.29
N ALA A 41 -23.20 -8.04 -10.72
CA ALA A 41 -23.84 -8.93 -9.74
C ALA A 41 -24.11 -10.32 -10.33
N GLY A 42 -24.58 -10.38 -11.58
CA GLY A 42 -24.80 -11.63 -12.31
C GLY A 42 -23.52 -12.46 -12.48
N ILE A 43 -22.42 -11.83 -12.91
CA ILE A 43 -21.13 -12.49 -13.09
C ILE A 43 -20.58 -13.02 -11.76
N VAL A 44 -20.62 -12.21 -10.70
CA VAL A 44 -20.15 -12.61 -9.37
C VAL A 44 -20.97 -13.79 -8.83
N PHE A 45 -22.29 -13.74 -8.99
CA PHE A 45 -23.18 -14.81 -8.54
C PHE A 45 -22.97 -16.11 -9.34
N GLU A 46 -22.82 -16.02 -10.66
CA GLU A 46 -22.49 -17.18 -11.51
C GLU A 46 -21.15 -17.79 -11.11
N MET A 47 -20.13 -16.95 -10.87
CA MET A 47 -18.82 -17.38 -10.43
C MET A 47 -18.90 -18.09 -9.07
N ALA A 48 -19.67 -17.57 -8.12
CA ALA A 48 -19.88 -18.19 -6.82
C ALA A 48 -20.55 -19.57 -6.96
N ASN A 49 -21.58 -19.69 -7.81
CA ASN A 49 -22.26 -20.96 -8.05
C ASN A 49 -21.35 -22.02 -8.69
N LYS A 50 -20.53 -21.64 -9.67
CA LYS A 50 -19.52 -22.54 -10.26
C LYS A 50 -18.44 -22.95 -9.26
N CYS A 51 -18.03 -22.05 -8.37
CA CYS A 51 -17.10 -22.41 -7.29
C CYS A 51 -17.68 -23.46 -6.34
N VAL A 52 -18.99 -23.45 -6.07
CA VAL A 52 -19.66 -24.46 -5.23
C VAL A 52 -19.66 -25.84 -5.89
N THR A 53 -19.74 -25.91 -7.22
CA THR A 53 -19.63 -27.17 -7.97
C THR A 53 -18.18 -27.64 -8.15
N GLY A 54 -17.20 -26.82 -7.76
CA GLY A 54 -15.76 -27.09 -7.91
C GLY A 54 -15.19 -26.70 -9.28
N ASP A 55 -15.96 -25.98 -10.10
CA ASP A 55 -15.47 -25.44 -11.37
C ASP A 55 -14.95 -24.00 -11.17
N PHE A 56 -13.64 -23.84 -11.32
CA PHE A 56 -12.94 -22.56 -11.21
C PHE A 56 -12.46 -22.02 -12.56
N ALA A 57 -12.98 -22.54 -13.69
CA ALA A 57 -12.57 -22.10 -15.02
C ALA A 57 -12.89 -20.62 -15.25
N LEU A 58 -14.09 -20.18 -14.89
CA LEU A 58 -14.52 -18.78 -15.05
C LEU A 58 -13.66 -17.81 -14.23
N SER A 59 -13.42 -18.12 -12.94
CA SER A 59 -12.57 -17.30 -12.08
C SER A 59 -11.15 -17.17 -12.63
N ARG A 60 -10.57 -18.28 -13.12
CA ARG A 60 -9.24 -18.26 -13.73
C ARG A 60 -9.19 -17.43 -15.01
N GLN A 61 -10.24 -17.50 -15.84
CA GLN A 61 -10.34 -16.70 -17.05
C GLN A 61 -10.43 -15.20 -16.72
N MET A 62 -11.21 -14.80 -15.71
CA MET A 62 -11.31 -13.40 -15.28
C MET A 62 -9.98 -12.86 -14.77
N VAL A 63 -9.23 -13.65 -13.98
CA VAL A 63 -7.89 -13.27 -13.52
C VAL A 63 -6.93 -13.09 -14.69
N GLN A 64 -6.93 -14.02 -15.65
CA GLN A 64 -6.10 -13.90 -16.84
C GLN A 64 -6.45 -12.68 -17.69
N PHE A 65 -7.75 -12.38 -17.81
CA PHE A 65 -8.21 -11.17 -18.51
C PHE A 65 -7.72 -9.91 -17.82
N ALA A 66 -7.88 -9.82 -16.49
CA ALA A 66 -7.41 -8.69 -15.70
C ALA A 66 -5.88 -8.51 -15.75
N GLU A 67 -5.11 -9.60 -15.70
CA GLU A 67 -3.65 -9.57 -15.86
C GLU A 67 -3.24 -9.11 -17.26
N ALA A 68 -3.92 -9.60 -18.30
CA ALA A 68 -3.64 -9.21 -19.68
C ALA A 68 -3.98 -7.74 -19.94
N GLU A 69 -5.11 -7.26 -19.41
CA GLU A 69 -5.52 -5.86 -19.50
C GLU A 69 -4.57 -4.94 -18.74
N ARG A 70 -4.19 -5.33 -17.51
CA ARG A 70 -3.17 -4.60 -16.73
C ARG A 70 -1.84 -4.51 -17.47
N ALA A 71 -1.39 -5.60 -18.10
CA ALA A 71 -0.16 -5.61 -18.88
C ALA A 71 -0.28 -4.77 -20.17
N GLN A 72 -1.48 -4.55 -20.70
CA GLN A 72 -1.70 -3.62 -21.81
C GLN A 72 -1.67 -2.17 -21.34
N LEU A 73 -2.33 -1.86 -20.22
CA LEU A 73 -2.28 -0.56 -19.56
C LEU A 73 -0.85 -0.14 -19.21
N GLU A 74 0.02 -1.05 -18.79
CA GLU A 74 1.42 -0.75 -18.50
C GLU A 74 2.26 -0.46 -19.75
N LYS A 75 1.89 -1.03 -20.91
CA LYS A 75 2.58 -0.79 -22.19
C LYS A 75 2.18 0.53 -22.83
N HIS A 76 0.95 0.97 -22.60
CA HIS A 76 0.54 2.33 -22.92
C HIS A 76 1.15 3.25 -21.87
N ALA A 77 2.11 4.07 -22.29
CA ALA A 77 2.98 4.90 -21.45
C ALA A 77 2.30 5.46 -20.18
N PRO A 78 3.04 5.59 -19.06
CA PRO A 78 2.50 6.11 -17.81
C PRO A 78 1.73 7.40 -18.11
N PRO A 79 0.53 7.59 -17.55
CA PRO A 79 -0.25 8.80 -17.78
C PRO A 79 0.64 9.98 -17.38
N THR A 80 1.17 10.67 -18.38
CA THR A 80 1.83 11.94 -18.19
C THR A 80 0.73 12.85 -17.69
N VAL A 81 0.69 13.06 -16.37
CA VAL A 81 -0.10 14.12 -15.77
C VAL A 81 0.46 15.41 -16.35
N MET A 82 -0.11 15.86 -17.45
CA MET A 82 0.10 17.22 -17.92
C MET A 82 -0.56 18.10 -16.86
N VAL A 83 0.25 18.59 -15.93
CA VAL A 83 -0.12 19.71 -15.09
C VAL A 83 -0.23 20.90 -16.04
N GLU A 84 -1.41 21.07 -16.63
CA GLU A 84 -1.78 22.27 -17.38
C GLU A 84 -1.94 23.39 -16.35
N GLY A 85 -0.80 23.96 -15.96
CA GLY A 85 -0.65 24.85 -14.83
C GLY A 85 0.43 25.89 -15.08
N GLU A 86 0.37 26.55 -16.23
CA GLU A 86 0.86 27.92 -16.41
C GLU A 86 -0.29 28.71 -17.06
N MET A 87 -1.37 28.94 -16.31
CA MET A 87 -2.14 30.16 -16.50
C MET A 87 -1.22 31.27 -16.00
N GLU A 88 -0.52 31.93 -16.93
CA GLU A 88 0.19 33.18 -16.69
C GLU A 88 -0.80 34.15 -16.03
N GLU A 89 -0.69 34.32 -14.72
CA GLU A 89 -1.37 35.38 -14.00
C GLU A 89 -0.79 36.70 -14.51
N ASP A 90 -1.69 37.51 -15.06
CA ASP A 90 -1.51 38.91 -15.45
C ASP A 90 -1.10 39.73 -14.21
N GLU A 91 0.19 39.68 -13.85
CA GLU A 91 0.80 40.49 -12.80
C GLU A 91 1.04 41.93 -13.31
N ASN A 92 -0.01 42.71 -13.21
CA ASN A 92 0.08 44.16 -13.11
C ASN A 92 0.19 44.53 -11.62
N ASP A 93 1.35 44.34 -10.99
CA ASP A 93 1.67 45.04 -9.74
C ASP A 93 3.16 45.40 -9.61
N MET A 94 3.42 46.71 -9.56
CA MET A 94 4.73 47.29 -9.36
C MET A 94 5.06 47.29 -7.86
N VAL A 95 5.85 46.33 -7.38
CA VAL A 95 6.49 46.45 -6.06
C VAL A 95 8.01 46.35 -6.21
N MET A 96 8.63 47.51 -6.10
CA MET A 96 10.07 47.71 -5.97
C MET A 96 10.58 47.17 -4.63
N GLY A 97 11.48 46.19 -4.71
CA GLY A 97 12.62 46.03 -3.79
C GLY A 97 12.39 45.24 -2.52
N ASP A 98 13.02 44.06 -2.43
CA ASP A 98 13.95 43.77 -1.34
C ASP A 98 14.86 42.58 -1.71
N GLU A 99 16.16 42.80 -1.59
CA GLU A 99 17.21 41.80 -1.82
C GLU A 99 17.35 40.93 -0.56
N GLY A 100 16.80 39.72 -0.59
CA GLY A 100 16.87 38.79 0.54
C GLY A 100 17.01 37.33 0.09
N GLY A 101 18.16 37.00 -0.50
CA GLY A 101 18.50 35.64 -0.92
C GLY A 101 18.42 34.62 0.23
N MET A 102 17.42 33.76 0.18
CA MET A 102 17.39 32.51 0.92
C MET A 102 17.56 31.35 -0.07
N SER A 103 18.67 30.64 0.11
CA SER A 103 19.08 29.47 -0.66
C SER A 103 17.96 28.44 -0.78
N SER A 104 17.41 28.34 -1.99
CA SER A 104 16.56 27.25 -2.42
C SER A 104 17.38 25.96 -2.48
N MET A 105 17.35 25.20 -1.38
CA MET A 105 17.63 23.76 -1.38
C MET A 105 16.30 23.02 -1.31
N SER A 106 15.56 23.03 -2.42
CA SER A 106 14.47 22.09 -2.63
C SER A 106 14.77 21.28 -3.89
N SER A 107 15.73 20.39 -3.77
CA SER A 107 15.83 19.24 -4.66
C SER A 107 14.86 18.19 -4.14
N THR A 108 13.57 18.41 -4.36
CA THR A 108 12.58 17.35 -4.30
C THR A 108 12.76 16.53 -5.57
N THR A 109 13.65 15.54 -5.50
CA THR A 109 13.60 14.42 -6.46
C THR A 109 12.16 13.92 -6.43
N ALA A 110 11.45 14.05 -7.55
CA ALA A 110 10.10 13.56 -7.73
C ALA A 110 10.13 12.03 -7.55
N VAL A 111 9.92 11.58 -6.31
CA VAL A 111 9.75 10.17 -5.99
C VAL A 111 8.32 9.85 -6.42
N SER A 112 8.18 9.08 -7.51
CA SER A 112 6.86 8.72 -8.00
C SER A 112 6.11 7.95 -6.90
N ALA A 113 4.80 8.13 -6.79
CA ALA A 113 3.97 7.41 -5.82
C ALA A 113 4.09 5.88 -5.99
N VAL A 114 4.43 5.42 -7.21
CA VAL A 114 4.73 4.01 -7.50
C VAL A 114 5.99 3.55 -6.75
N ASP A 115 7.06 4.34 -6.73
CA ASP A 115 8.28 4.00 -5.98
C ASP A 115 8.06 3.94 -4.46
N TYR A 116 7.07 4.67 -3.93
CA TYR A 116 6.67 4.59 -2.52
C TYR A 116 5.89 3.31 -2.19
N ALA A 117 5.09 2.80 -3.13
CA ALA A 117 4.28 1.60 -2.92
C ALA A 117 5.04 0.29 -3.24
N SER A 118 5.97 0.33 -4.20
CA SER A 118 6.82 -0.82 -4.56
C SER A 118 8.19 -0.81 -3.88
N GLY A 119 8.58 0.31 -3.29
CA GLY A 119 9.82 0.42 -2.54
C GLY A 119 9.74 -0.42 -1.27
N ASN A 120 10.56 -1.47 -1.21
CA ASN A 120 10.91 -2.23 -0.02
C ASN A 120 11.56 -1.31 1.05
N LEU A 121 10.83 -0.32 1.58
CA LEU A 121 11.29 0.69 2.54
C LEU A 121 11.76 0.06 3.88
N PHE A 122 11.49 -1.23 4.08
CA PHE A 122 11.93 -2.01 5.24
C PHE A 122 12.93 -3.13 4.92
N ALA A 123 13.25 -3.43 3.66
CA ALA A 123 14.24 -4.47 3.34
C ALA A 123 15.63 -3.84 3.19
N GLY A 124 16.27 -3.59 4.33
CA GLY A 124 17.66 -3.17 4.39
C GLY A 124 18.59 -4.24 3.80
N GLY A 125 19.07 -4.00 2.58
CA GLY A 125 20.26 -4.64 2.01
C GLY A 125 20.09 -6.05 1.43
N PRO A 126 21.11 -6.54 0.70
CA PRO A 126 21.11 -7.88 0.12
C PRO A 126 20.95 -8.92 1.22
N ILE A 127 19.94 -9.78 1.06
CA ILE A 127 19.65 -10.92 1.93
C ILE A 127 20.81 -11.90 1.81
N VAL A 128 21.82 -11.75 2.66
CA VAL A 128 22.72 -12.84 3.01
C VAL A 128 21.93 -13.74 3.94
N GLU A 129 21.48 -14.90 3.45
CA GLU A 129 20.78 -15.91 4.24
C GLU A 129 21.59 -16.24 5.51
N PRO A 130 21.13 -15.81 6.70
CA PRO A 130 21.71 -16.31 7.93
C PRO A 130 21.09 -17.68 8.16
N GLN A 131 21.90 -18.75 8.17
CA GLN A 131 21.49 -20.05 8.70
C GLN A 131 21.05 -19.88 10.16
N GLN A 132 19.75 -19.70 10.34
CA GLN A 132 19.13 -19.43 11.62
C GLN A 132 18.81 -20.76 12.30
N ASN A 133 19.69 -21.16 13.23
CA ASN A 133 19.34 -22.04 14.35
C ASN A 133 18.29 -21.30 15.20
N LEU A 134 17.03 -21.35 14.77
CA LEU A 134 15.92 -20.76 15.52
C LEU A 134 15.56 -21.69 16.68
N PRO A 135 15.41 -21.14 17.91
CA PRO A 135 14.86 -21.91 19.02
C PRO A 135 13.45 -22.40 18.67
N PRO A 136 13.04 -23.55 19.23
CA PRO A 136 11.79 -24.20 18.89
C PRO A 136 10.59 -23.26 19.08
N PRO A 137 9.57 -23.36 18.22
CA PRO A 137 8.41 -22.48 18.22
C PRO A 137 7.71 -22.57 19.58
N ARG A 138 7.57 -21.42 20.24
CA ARG A 138 6.85 -21.31 21.51
C ARG A 138 5.39 -21.69 21.31
N GLN A 139 4.89 -22.55 22.19
CA GLN A 139 3.50 -22.99 22.16
C GLN A 139 2.58 -21.88 22.68
N LEU A 140 1.43 -21.80 22.04
CA LEU A 140 0.39 -20.80 22.24
C LEU A 140 -0.14 -20.87 23.68
N GLY A 141 0.37 -20.01 24.57
CA GLY A 141 -0.05 -19.95 25.98
C GLY A 141 0.90 -19.27 26.96
N GLU A 142 2.13 -18.93 26.57
CA GLU A 142 3.06 -18.22 27.46
C GLU A 142 2.67 -16.74 27.62
N ALA A 143 2.48 -16.33 28.88
CA ALA A 143 2.05 -15.00 29.28
C ALA A 143 2.94 -13.90 28.68
N THR A 144 2.30 -12.91 28.08
CA THR A 144 2.94 -11.79 27.40
C THR A 144 3.71 -10.95 28.44
N GLU A 145 5.03 -10.81 28.30
CA GLU A 145 5.80 -9.85 29.09
C GLU A 145 5.20 -8.45 28.90
N GLU A 146 4.74 -7.84 29.99
CA GLU A 146 4.16 -6.50 30.00
C GLU A 146 5.15 -5.52 29.37
N LYS A 147 4.77 -4.97 28.22
CA LYS A 147 5.52 -3.86 27.61
C LYS A 147 5.53 -2.72 28.62
N ALA A 148 6.72 -2.36 29.09
CA ALA A 148 6.93 -1.23 29.97
C ALA A 148 6.26 0.01 29.36
N ALA A 149 5.36 0.62 30.12
CA ALA A 149 4.62 1.80 29.68
C ALA A 149 5.61 2.93 29.34
N PRO A 150 5.35 3.69 28.25
CA PRO A 150 6.19 4.83 27.89
C PRO A 150 6.14 5.88 29.00
N VAL A 151 7.31 6.31 29.44
CA VAL A 151 7.47 7.37 30.43
C VAL A 151 7.21 8.70 29.72
N VAL A 152 6.07 9.32 30.01
CA VAL A 152 5.71 10.66 29.54
C VAL A 152 6.21 11.67 30.58
N ASP A 153 7.00 12.65 30.14
CA ASP A 153 7.54 13.71 31.00
C ASP A 153 6.47 14.77 31.35
N ASP A 154 6.72 15.60 32.36
CA ASP A 154 5.77 16.62 32.88
C ASP A 154 5.40 17.70 31.84
N ASP A 155 6.16 17.80 30.73
CA ASP A 155 5.86 18.68 29.58
C ASP A 155 4.96 18.02 28.51
N GLY A 156 4.54 16.77 28.68
CA GLY A 156 3.57 16.08 27.80
C GLY A 156 4.12 15.62 26.44
N PHE A 157 5.44 15.70 26.24
CA PHE A 157 6.10 15.18 25.03
C PHE A 157 6.79 13.84 25.31
N GLU A 158 6.59 12.88 24.40
CA GLU A 158 7.18 11.54 24.50
C GLU A 158 8.68 11.60 24.15
N ALA A 159 9.54 11.19 25.08
CA ALA A 159 10.98 11.24 24.91
C ALA A 159 11.42 10.27 23.79
N VAL A 160 11.72 10.81 22.61
CA VAL A 160 12.20 10.04 21.46
C VAL A 160 13.58 9.45 21.80
N VAL A 161 13.61 8.15 22.07
CA VAL A 161 14.87 7.45 22.37
C VAL A 161 15.75 7.44 21.11
N PRO A 162 16.97 8.02 21.13
CA PRO A 162 17.81 8.07 19.95
C PRO A 162 18.19 6.65 19.52
N ARG A 163 17.79 6.27 18.30
CA ARG A 163 18.12 4.97 17.71
C ARG A 163 19.64 4.89 17.54
N ARG A 164 20.26 4.05 18.36
CA ARG A 164 21.71 3.86 18.44
C ARG A 164 22.25 3.34 17.09
N SER A 165 22.76 4.24 16.26
CA SER A 165 23.36 3.93 14.96
C SER A 165 24.60 3.05 15.14
N ARG A 166 24.48 1.79 14.72
CA ARG A 166 25.53 0.77 14.87
C ARG A 166 26.48 0.82 13.67
N ARG A 167 27.33 1.85 13.59
CA ARG A 167 28.44 1.89 12.61
C ARG A 167 29.49 0.83 12.99
N LYS A 168 29.53 -0.27 12.23
CA LYS A 168 30.51 -1.36 12.36
C LYS A 168 31.81 -0.93 11.66
N ASN A 169 32.81 -0.50 12.43
CA ASN A 169 34.18 -0.35 11.93
C ASN A 169 34.75 -1.74 11.64
N LYS A 170 35.11 -1.99 10.37
CA LYS A 170 35.79 -3.20 9.91
C LYS A 170 37.17 -2.79 9.40
N GLY A 171 38.23 -3.21 10.08
CA GLY A 171 39.59 -3.18 9.53
C GLY A 171 40.68 -2.88 10.54
N GLN A 172 41.25 -3.92 11.13
CA GLN A 172 42.69 -3.92 11.44
C GLN A 172 43.21 -5.36 11.35
N MET A 173 44.14 -5.59 10.42
CA MET A 173 44.75 -6.89 10.13
C MET A 173 45.79 -7.27 11.20
N PRO A 174 45.99 -8.58 11.49
CA PRO A 174 47.12 -9.03 12.28
C PRO A 174 48.39 -9.06 11.41
N GLN A 175 49.44 -8.35 11.84
CA GLN A 175 50.80 -8.62 11.38
C GLN A 175 51.33 -9.84 12.11
N GLY A 176 51.89 -10.77 11.34
CA GLY A 176 52.47 -12.02 11.82
C GLY A 176 53.77 -11.83 12.60
N GLY A 177 54.15 -12.89 13.30
CA GLY A 177 55.47 -13.00 13.93
C GLY A 177 55.60 -14.26 14.76
N ALA A 178 56.13 -15.31 14.14
CA ALA A 178 57.27 -16.14 14.58
C ALA A 178 57.24 -17.48 13.83
#